data_AF-A0A934ADH7-F1
#
_entry.id   AF-A0A934ADH7-F1
#
_cell.length_a   1.000
_cell.length_b   1.000
_cell.length_c   1.000
_cell.angle_alpha   90.00
_cell.angle_beta   90.00
_cell.angle_gamma   90.00
#
_symmetry.space_group_name_H-M   'P 1'
#
loop_
_entity.id
_entity.type
_entity.pdbx_description
1 polymer ?
#
loop_
_entity_poly.entity_id
_entity_poly.type
_entity_poly.pdbx_seq_one_letter_code
_entity_poly.pdbx_strand_id
1 'polypeptide(L)'
;MPIKILYVENNSRDYKELKDAADEFNKIESNDQLLIYRALDPDEMKGLLGPQFNVILADVYFNDPNNGDEDTINRLSDIIKYVNEWCETQSKGALIPVIAYTGRASLDQCLVEQENLYDIWDKNTTNTKYVIWRLSNLSLDVSRYHPDAFLQNLIRNMKTGSKWHDKVKEMTAEYDSALTEYDQISKVDDTIGLIANNFDTENICSEMWEVMERSEAITRALSKNVRGHARHAINVYWFGYFILNSANVSSFAENYWKSLLINRPNMAHVNNENYVDALNNIWFYAGLFHDIGINVEKSDMQYEHQLLLKKHFDNYALPLPNLEEFPLKTLSHEICNLINEIDGKEIGKNLTQVFLNSMKDNKPDHGLVAATYFLNNINANEVQKIYAKEAARSTLLHNIISKEEFKDMRFISWDNDFITCLLMLCDQLQTWDRERGDTRLIDEDKPERAELKNLFFVEENGKCKLSIFINYIAPAHVVRHPYYNRKLLKNLNKVILTKLNKALKRIKQPWPFEVYVNLSLGRKSFYEYTYK
;
A
#
# COMPACT_ATOMS: atom_id res chain seq x y z
N MET A 1 -5.09 -10.46 10.91
CA MET A 1 -5.76 -9.88 12.10
C MET A 1 -7.14 -10.49 12.20
N PRO A 2 -7.69 -10.72 13.40
CA PRO A 2 -9.04 -11.22 13.54
C PRO A 2 -10.05 -10.22 12.98
N ILE A 3 -11.08 -10.72 12.30
CA ILE A 3 -12.23 -9.93 11.86
C ILE A 3 -13.14 -9.77 13.07
N LYS A 4 -13.35 -8.54 13.49
CA LYS A 4 -14.22 -8.24 14.64
C LYS A 4 -15.58 -7.80 14.13
N ILE A 5 -16.61 -8.54 14.53
CA ILE A 5 -18.00 -8.26 14.19
C ILE A 5 -18.70 -7.75 15.45
N LEU A 6 -19.36 -6.61 15.35
CA LEU A 6 -20.30 -6.17 16.39
C LEU A 6 -21.70 -6.62 15.98
N TYR A 7 -22.25 -7.58 16.73
CA TYR A 7 -23.58 -8.11 16.52
C TYR A 7 -24.57 -7.40 17.45
N VAL A 8 -25.50 -6.64 16.88
CA VAL A 8 -26.54 -5.88 17.58
C VAL A 8 -27.78 -6.77 17.67
N GLU A 9 -28.01 -7.33 18.85
CA GLU A 9 -28.95 -8.42 19.10
C GLU A 9 -29.32 -8.53 20.60
N ASN A 10 -30.60 -8.41 20.92
CA ASN A 10 -31.16 -8.62 22.27
C ASN A 10 -31.47 -10.10 22.57
N ASN A 11 -31.62 -10.95 21.55
CA ASN A 11 -31.79 -12.39 21.71
C ASN A 11 -30.48 -13.12 22.05
N SER A 12 -30.36 -13.56 23.31
CA SER A 12 -29.16 -14.25 23.80
C SER A 12 -28.87 -15.58 23.10
N ARG A 13 -29.90 -16.24 22.55
CA ARG A 13 -29.75 -17.52 21.86
C ARG A 13 -29.05 -17.35 20.52
N ASP A 14 -29.51 -16.40 19.71
CA ASP A 14 -28.96 -16.16 18.38
C ASP A 14 -27.51 -15.70 18.45
N TYR A 15 -27.18 -14.83 19.42
CA TYR A 15 -25.79 -14.48 19.73
C TYR A 15 -24.94 -15.72 20.07
N LYS A 16 -25.45 -16.59 20.95
CA LYS A 16 -24.71 -17.78 21.38
C LYS A 16 -24.49 -18.74 20.22
N GLU A 17 -25.51 -19.02 19.42
CA GLU A 17 -25.41 -19.91 18.26
C GLU A 17 -24.36 -19.38 17.27
N LEU A 18 -24.37 -18.06 16.99
CA LEU A 18 -23.39 -17.43 16.10
C LEU A 18 -21.96 -17.48 16.67
N LYS A 19 -21.80 -17.22 17.97
CA LYS A 19 -20.50 -17.29 18.65
C LYS A 19 -19.93 -18.69 18.67
N ASP A 20 -20.74 -19.70 19.01
CA ASP A 20 -20.31 -21.10 19.04
C ASP A 20 -19.85 -21.56 17.65
N ALA A 21 -20.54 -21.12 16.58
CA ALA A 21 -20.14 -21.41 15.21
C ALA A 21 -18.84 -20.70 14.80
N ALA A 22 -18.61 -19.46 15.25
CA ALA A 22 -17.34 -18.75 15.05
C ALA A 22 -16.19 -19.45 15.78
N ASP A 23 -16.41 -19.92 17.02
CA ASP A 23 -15.40 -20.64 17.80
C ASP A 23 -15.08 -22.02 17.18
N GLU A 24 -16.07 -22.72 16.62
CA GLU A 24 -15.85 -23.95 15.84
C GLU A 24 -14.98 -23.67 14.60
N PHE A 25 -15.27 -22.58 13.86
CA PHE A 25 -14.50 -22.16 12.71
C PHE A 25 -13.05 -21.80 13.08
N ASN A 26 -12.85 -21.03 14.14
CA ASN A 26 -11.52 -20.59 14.61
C ASN A 26 -10.62 -21.73 15.10
N LYS A 27 -11.19 -22.88 15.52
CA LYS A 27 -10.42 -24.08 15.85
C LYS A 27 -9.82 -24.74 14.62
N ILE A 28 -10.46 -24.58 13.47
CA ILE A 28 -10.05 -25.18 12.20
C ILE A 28 -9.13 -24.20 11.45
N GLU A 29 -9.42 -22.91 11.50
CA GLU A 29 -8.76 -21.87 10.71
C GLU A 29 -7.91 -20.95 11.61
N SER A 30 -6.58 -21.01 11.47
CA SER A 30 -5.66 -20.26 12.34
C SER A 30 -5.45 -18.80 11.92
N ASN A 31 -5.71 -18.47 10.65
CA ASN A 31 -5.27 -17.20 10.06
C ASN A 31 -6.38 -16.13 9.97
N ASP A 32 -7.65 -16.54 9.87
CA ASP A 32 -8.81 -15.67 9.66
C ASP A 32 -9.79 -15.73 10.84
N GLN A 33 -9.29 -15.50 12.06
CA GLN A 33 -10.12 -15.60 13.26
C GLN A 33 -11.33 -14.64 13.20
N LEU A 34 -12.52 -15.15 13.52
CA LEU A 34 -13.75 -14.36 13.64
C LEU A 34 -14.04 -14.10 15.12
N LEU A 35 -14.14 -12.83 15.50
CA LEU A 35 -14.44 -12.42 16.87
C LEU A 35 -15.81 -11.71 16.91
N ILE A 36 -16.80 -12.35 17.54
CA ILE A 36 -18.16 -11.80 17.67
C ILE A 36 -18.30 -11.08 19.02
N TYR A 37 -18.54 -9.78 18.94
CA TYR A 37 -18.90 -8.91 20.06
C TYR A 37 -20.41 -8.64 20.02
N ARG A 38 -21.01 -8.34 21.16
CA ARG A 38 -22.45 -8.12 21.27
C ARG A 38 -22.74 -6.71 21.72
N ALA A 39 -23.76 -6.09 21.12
CA ALA A 39 -24.52 -5.00 21.70
C ALA A 39 -25.98 -5.48 21.84
N LEU A 40 -26.64 -5.19 22.95
CA LEU A 40 -28.02 -5.60 23.19
C LEU A 40 -29.02 -4.76 22.39
N ASP A 41 -28.67 -3.51 22.11
CA ASP A 41 -29.50 -2.56 21.39
C ASP A 41 -28.63 -1.52 20.65
N PRO A 42 -29.24 -0.66 19.80
CA PRO A 42 -28.52 0.38 19.08
C PRO A 42 -27.81 1.41 19.97
N ASP A 43 -28.31 1.65 21.18
CA ASP A 43 -27.78 2.66 22.10
C ASP A 43 -26.49 2.13 22.79
N GLU A 44 -26.46 0.86 23.19
CA GLU A 44 -25.24 0.17 23.62
C GLU A 44 -24.24 0.06 22.46
N MET A 45 -24.72 -0.26 21.25
CA MET A 45 -23.87 -0.30 20.06
C MET A 45 -23.12 1.01 19.88
N LYS A 46 -23.82 2.15 19.98
CA LYS A 46 -23.22 3.49 19.87
C LYS A 46 -22.06 3.72 20.84
N GLY A 47 -22.16 3.20 22.07
CA GLY A 47 -21.09 3.27 23.07
C GLY A 47 -19.91 2.31 22.80
N LEU A 48 -20.14 1.23 22.07
CA LEU A 48 -19.12 0.24 21.72
C LEU A 48 -18.40 0.55 20.40
N LEU A 49 -19.07 1.23 19.45
CA LEU A 49 -18.55 1.54 18.12
C LEU A 49 -17.12 2.10 18.21
N GLY A 50 -16.24 1.50 17.41
CA GLY A 50 -14.82 1.80 17.45
C GLY A 50 -14.08 1.22 16.26
N PRO A 51 -12.83 1.68 16.02
CA PRO A 51 -12.05 1.35 14.84
C PRO A 51 -11.64 -0.12 14.77
N GLN A 52 -11.88 -0.87 15.85
CA GLN A 52 -11.62 -2.30 15.90
C GLN A 52 -12.61 -3.13 15.08
N PHE A 53 -13.83 -2.63 14.83
CA PHE A 53 -14.87 -3.41 14.16
C PHE A 53 -14.77 -3.31 12.64
N ASN A 54 -14.98 -4.44 11.98
CA ASN A 54 -14.92 -4.56 10.53
C ASN A 54 -16.30 -4.66 9.88
N VAL A 55 -17.31 -5.09 10.64
CA VAL A 55 -18.68 -5.34 10.16
C VAL A 55 -19.65 -5.12 11.32
N ILE A 56 -20.79 -4.50 11.04
CA ILE A 56 -21.95 -4.51 11.93
C ILE A 56 -22.94 -5.54 11.39
N LEU A 57 -23.27 -6.52 12.23
CA LEU A 57 -24.37 -7.44 11.98
C LEU A 57 -25.53 -6.96 12.86
N ALA A 58 -26.70 -6.70 12.30
CA ALA A 58 -27.79 -6.06 13.03
C ALA A 58 -29.10 -6.80 12.85
N ASP A 59 -29.81 -7.05 13.95
CA ASP A 59 -31.26 -7.25 13.84
C ASP A 59 -31.97 -5.92 13.54
N VAL A 60 -33.21 -6.02 13.10
CA VAL A 60 -34.10 -4.91 12.78
C VAL A 60 -34.96 -4.54 13.99
N TYR A 61 -35.46 -5.55 14.69
CA TYR A 61 -36.41 -5.37 15.78
C TYR A 61 -35.77 -5.52 17.14
N PHE A 62 -36.16 -4.64 18.06
CA PHE A 62 -35.68 -4.62 19.43
C PHE A 62 -36.84 -4.35 20.38
N ASN A 63 -36.61 -4.66 21.66
CA ASN A 63 -37.57 -4.37 22.72
C ASN A 63 -37.89 -2.88 22.78
N ASP A 64 -39.17 -2.53 22.97
CA ASP A 64 -39.58 -1.15 23.21
C ASP A 64 -39.09 -0.70 24.60
N PRO A 65 -38.16 0.27 24.70
CA PRO A 65 -37.68 0.75 25.99
C PRO A 65 -38.76 1.47 26.80
N ASN A 66 -39.87 1.91 26.17
CA ASN A 66 -40.98 2.61 26.82
C ASN A 66 -42.12 1.69 27.25
N ASN A 67 -42.39 0.63 26.48
CA ASN A 67 -43.53 -0.27 26.71
C ASN A 67 -43.14 -1.68 27.17
N GLY A 68 -41.86 -2.08 27.03
CA GLY A 68 -41.35 -3.39 27.45
C GLY A 68 -41.74 -4.54 26.52
N ASP A 69 -42.42 -4.26 25.41
CA ASP A 69 -42.82 -5.28 24.42
C ASP A 69 -41.61 -5.77 23.62
N GLU A 70 -41.41 -7.09 23.62
CA GLU A 70 -40.26 -7.73 22.97
C GLU A 70 -40.33 -7.60 21.44
N ASP A 71 -39.21 -7.21 20.81
CA ASP A 71 -39.01 -7.14 19.35
C ASP A 71 -40.10 -6.41 18.55
N THR A 72 -40.61 -5.30 19.08
CA THR A 72 -41.69 -4.53 18.45
C THR A 72 -41.22 -3.28 17.72
N ILE A 73 -40.07 -2.72 18.07
CA ILE A 73 -39.57 -1.48 17.46
C ILE A 73 -38.51 -1.80 16.40
N ASN A 74 -38.78 -1.38 15.16
CA ASN A 74 -37.76 -1.31 14.13
C ASN A 74 -36.77 -0.18 14.46
N ARG A 75 -35.51 -0.52 14.71
CA ARG A 75 -34.43 0.44 14.97
C ARG A 75 -33.31 0.38 13.92
N LEU A 76 -33.55 -0.23 12.76
CA LEU A 76 -32.51 -0.39 11.73
C LEU A 76 -31.94 0.95 11.26
N SER A 77 -32.79 1.96 11.04
CA SER A 77 -32.35 3.29 10.62
C SER A 77 -31.49 3.98 11.68
N ASP A 78 -31.73 3.72 12.98
CA ASP A 78 -30.88 4.27 14.05
C ASP A 78 -29.50 3.63 14.05
N ILE A 79 -29.41 2.32 13.81
CA ILE A 79 -28.14 1.61 13.68
C ILE A 79 -27.33 2.20 12.52
N ILE A 80 -27.94 2.31 11.34
CA ILE A 80 -27.30 2.89 10.15
C ILE A 80 -26.84 4.31 10.44
N LYS A 81 -27.70 5.13 11.04
CA LYS A 81 -27.36 6.50 11.41
C LYS A 81 -26.18 6.58 12.37
N TYR A 82 -26.14 5.77 13.43
CA TYR A 82 -25.03 5.79 14.38
C TYR A 82 -23.72 5.32 13.76
N VAL A 83 -23.76 4.33 12.86
CA VAL A 83 -22.58 3.89 12.12
C VAL A 83 -22.08 4.99 11.19
N ASN A 84 -22.97 5.64 10.44
CA ASN A 84 -22.62 6.74 9.54
C ASN A 84 -22.08 7.96 10.31
N GLU A 85 -22.76 8.39 11.37
CA GLU A 85 -22.28 9.47 12.25
C GLU A 85 -20.90 9.14 12.85
N TRP A 86 -20.67 7.90 13.25
CA TRP A 86 -19.37 7.45 13.75
C TRP A 86 -18.30 7.50 12.64
N CYS A 87 -18.61 6.99 11.44
CA CYS A 87 -17.69 7.03 10.29
C CYS A 87 -17.35 8.48 9.88
N GLU A 88 -18.34 9.38 9.88
CA GLU A 88 -18.18 10.80 9.56
C GLU A 88 -17.33 11.55 10.61
N THR A 89 -17.62 11.34 11.89
CA THR A 89 -16.93 12.06 12.99
C THR A 89 -15.50 11.58 13.23
N GLN A 90 -15.17 10.36 12.81
CA GLN A 90 -13.84 9.78 13.04
C GLN A 90 -12.85 10.00 11.89
N SER A 91 -13.24 10.68 10.79
CA SER A 91 -12.37 10.99 9.64
C SER A 91 -11.44 9.83 9.26
N LYS A 92 -12.05 8.67 8.97
CA LYS A 92 -11.34 7.43 8.61
C LYS A 92 -12.01 6.64 7.50
N GLY A 93 -12.65 7.30 6.52
CA GLY A 93 -12.95 6.83 5.16
C GLY A 93 -13.66 5.48 4.91
N ALA A 94 -13.29 4.42 5.61
CA ALA A 94 -13.92 3.12 5.60
C ALA A 94 -15.30 3.16 6.26
N LEU A 95 -16.34 3.06 5.41
CA LEU A 95 -17.68 2.71 5.85
C LEU A 95 -17.64 1.32 6.49
N ILE A 96 -18.11 1.19 7.72
CA ILE A 96 -18.30 -0.13 8.32
C ILE A 96 -19.56 -0.72 7.67
N PRO A 97 -19.47 -1.85 6.93
CA PRO A 97 -20.63 -2.45 6.30
C PRO A 97 -21.65 -2.88 7.37
N VAL A 98 -22.90 -2.45 7.17
CA VAL A 98 -24.03 -2.87 7.98
C VAL A 98 -24.79 -3.96 7.22
N ILE A 99 -24.92 -5.13 7.85
CA ILE A 99 -25.68 -6.26 7.31
C ILE A 99 -26.89 -6.49 8.20
N ALA A 100 -28.08 -6.40 7.60
CA ALA A 100 -29.31 -6.76 8.28
C ALA A 100 -29.39 -8.29 8.37
N TYR A 101 -29.14 -8.85 9.55
CA TYR A 101 -29.34 -10.26 9.86
C TYR A 101 -30.60 -10.36 10.71
N THR A 102 -31.71 -10.71 10.09
CA THR A 102 -33.04 -10.66 10.70
C THR A 102 -33.93 -11.77 10.13
N GLY A 103 -35.11 -11.98 10.69
CA GLY A 103 -36.08 -12.93 10.14
C GLY A 103 -36.72 -12.43 8.83
N ARG A 104 -37.11 -13.35 7.94
CA ARG A 104 -37.84 -13.04 6.69
C ARG A 104 -39.01 -12.07 6.81
N ALA A 105 -39.69 -12.04 7.96
CA ALA A 105 -40.83 -11.14 8.21
C ALA A 105 -40.43 -9.65 8.19
N SER A 106 -39.14 -9.34 8.36
CA SER A 106 -38.58 -7.98 8.42
C SER A 106 -38.04 -7.48 7.08
N LEU A 107 -38.19 -8.26 6.00
CA LEU A 107 -37.55 -7.96 4.71
C LEU A 107 -37.99 -6.61 4.13
N ASP A 108 -39.28 -6.29 4.21
CA ASP A 108 -39.81 -5.04 3.66
C ASP A 108 -39.17 -3.82 4.33
N GLN A 109 -38.91 -3.88 5.64
CA GLN A 109 -38.21 -2.84 6.39
C GLN A 109 -36.75 -2.71 5.96
N CYS A 110 -36.06 -3.84 5.74
CA CYS A 110 -34.69 -3.81 5.22
C CYS A 110 -34.63 -3.20 3.81
N LEU A 111 -35.62 -3.47 2.97
CA LEU A 111 -35.67 -2.96 1.59
C LEU A 111 -35.86 -1.44 1.52
N VAL A 112 -36.45 -0.82 2.55
CA VAL A 112 -36.50 0.66 2.67
C VAL A 112 -35.09 1.25 2.80
N GLU A 113 -34.18 0.52 3.45
CA GLU A 113 -32.80 0.94 3.70
C GLU A 113 -31.78 0.27 2.77
N GLN A 114 -32.23 -0.34 1.66
CA GLN A 114 -31.38 -1.19 0.81
C GLN A 114 -30.11 -0.51 0.27
N GLU A 115 -30.15 0.81 0.06
CA GLU A 115 -29.00 1.58 -0.44
C GLU A 115 -27.95 1.86 0.66
N ASN A 116 -28.36 1.75 1.92
CA ASN A 116 -27.53 1.97 3.11
C ASN A 116 -27.03 0.66 3.73
N LEU A 117 -27.53 -0.48 3.26
CA LEU A 117 -27.13 -1.81 3.70
C LEU A 117 -26.12 -2.42 2.74
N TYR A 118 -25.17 -3.16 3.29
CA TYR A 118 -24.25 -3.96 2.50
C TYR A 118 -24.93 -5.23 1.95
N ASP A 119 -25.73 -5.90 2.79
CA ASP A 119 -26.44 -7.14 2.44
C ASP A 119 -27.61 -7.38 3.43
N ILE A 120 -28.53 -8.29 3.07
CA ILE A 120 -29.66 -8.70 3.91
C ILE A 120 -29.66 -10.23 4.03
N TRP A 121 -29.52 -10.74 5.25
CA TRP A 121 -29.44 -12.17 5.54
C TRP A 121 -30.63 -12.63 6.41
N ASP A 122 -31.30 -13.69 5.96
CA ASP A 122 -32.46 -14.25 6.67
C ASP A 122 -32.03 -15.27 7.74
N LYS A 123 -32.19 -14.92 9.01
CA LYS A 123 -31.94 -15.79 10.17
C LYS A 123 -32.66 -17.12 10.11
N ASN A 124 -33.88 -17.13 9.58
CA ASN A 124 -34.76 -18.31 9.63
C ASN A 124 -34.36 -19.39 8.63
N THR A 125 -33.71 -18.99 7.53
CA THR A 125 -33.34 -19.91 6.44
C THR A 125 -31.83 -20.10 6.32
N THR A 126 -31.05 -19.22 6.94
CA THR A 126 -29.59 -19.23 6.84
C THR A 126 -28.97 -19.94 8.03
N ASN A 127 -28.45 -21.15 7.80
CA ASN A 127 -27.69 -21.90 8.81
C ASN A 127 -26.50 -21.06 9.32
N THR A 128 -26.28 -21.05 10.64
CA THR A 128 -25.19 -20.33 11.28
C THR A 128 -23.81 -20.67 10.72
N LYS A 129 -23.56 -21.92 10.32
CA LYS A 129 -22.32 -22.32 9.61
C LYS A 129 -22.16 -21.61 8.25
N TYR A 130 -23.27 -21.40 7.55
CA TYR A 130 -23.26 -20.59 6.33
C TYR A 130 -23.01 -19.11 6.63
N VAL A 131 -23.62 -18.56 7.69
CA VAL A 131 -23.37 -17.17 8.12
C VAL A 131 -21.88 -16.97 8.44
N ILE A 132 -21.28 -17.88 9.20
CA ILE A 132 -19.85 -17.87 9.51
C ILE A 132 -19.00 -18.01 8.24
N TRP A 133 -19.38 -18.90 7.33
CA TRP A 133 -18.72 -18.98 6.03
C TRP A 133 -18.83 -17.66 5.24
N ARG A 134 -20.00 -17.00 5.22
CA ARG A 134 -20.20 -15.69 4.58
C ARG A 134 -19.35 -14.62 5.24
N LEU A 135 -19.38 -14.49 6.57
CA LEU A 135 -18.55 -13.54 7.33
C LEU A 135 -17.06 -13.75 7.07
N SER A 136 -16.61 -15.01 6.96
CA SER A 136 -15.22 -15.32 6.64
C SER A 136 -14.81 -14.98 5.20
N ASN A 137 -15.76 -14.85 4.27
CA ASN A 137 -15.50 -14.37 2.91
C ASN A 137 -15.74 -12.86 2.78
N LEU A 138 -16.62 -12.30 3.61
CA LEU A 138 -16.92 -10.88 3.65
C LEU A 138 -15.68 -10.07 3.97
N SER A 139 -14.76 -10.58 4.79
CA SER A 139 -13.48 -9.91 5.02
C SER A 139 -12.60 -9.78 3.77
N LEU A 140 -12.67 -10.75 2.86
CA LEU A 140 -12.03 -10.69 1.55
C LEU A 140 -12.72 -9.67 0.66
N ASP A 141 -14.05 -9.55 0.77
CA ASP A 141 -14.84 -8.58 0.01
C ASP A 141 -14.71 -7.16 0.55
N VAL A 142 -14.74 -6.93 1.86
CA VAL A 142 -14.47 -5.63 2.48
C VAL A 142 -13.07 -5.15 2.13
N SER A 143 -12.08 -6.05 2.17
CA SER A 143 -10.76 -5.68 1.71
C SER A 143 -10.72 -5.41 0.20
N ARG A 144 -11.67 -5.93 -0.61
CA ARG A 144 -11.88 -5.55 -2.05
C ARG A 144 -12.26 -4.10 -2.24
N TYR A 145 -13.05 -3.54 -1.34
CA TYR A 145 -13.49 -2.17 -1.43
C TYR A 145 -12.47 -1.19 -0.82
N HIS A 146 -11.73 -1.61 0.21
CA HIS A 146 -10.71 -0.78 0.87
C HIS A 146 -9.32 -1.46 0.84
N PRO A 147 -8.65 -1.49 -0.32
CA PRO A 147 -7.26 -1.94 -0.37
C PRO A 147 -6.38 -1.05 0.52
N ASP A 148 -5.31 -1.63 1.06
CA ASP A 148 -4.28 -0.92 1.84
C ASP A 148 -4.72 -0.38 3.21
N ALA A 149 -5.99 -0.59 3.60
CA ALA A 149 -6.56 -0.17 4.88
C ALA A 149 -5.74 -0.62 6.10
N PHE A 150 -5.09 -1.78 6.02
CA PHE A 150 -4.20 -2.25 7.08
C PHE A 150 -3.00 -1.33 7.27
N LEU A 151 -2.30 -0.97 6.18
CA LEU A 151 -1.13 -0.09 6.24
C LEU A 151 -1.52 1.32 6.66
N GLN A 152 -2.62 1.84 6.13
CA GLN A 152 -3.19 3.13 6.53
C GLN A 152 -3.49 3.15 8.04
N ASN A 153 -4.14 2.12 8.57
CA ASN A 153 -4.43 2.01 10.00
C ASN A 153 -3.15 1.88 10.84
N LEU A 154 -2.11 1.20 10.38
CA LEU A 154 -0.82 1.19 11.07
C LEU A 154 -0.25 2.60 11.19
N ILE A 155 -0.22 3.37 10.10
CA ILE A 155 0.29 4.75 10.07
C ILE A 155 -0.53 5.67 10.98
N ARG A 156 -1.86 5.62 10.90
CA ARG A 156 -2.76 6.43 11.75
C ARG A 156 -2.53 6.19 13.24
N ASN A 157 -2.23 4.95 13.61
CA ASN A 157 -2.03 4.52 14.99
C ASN A 157 -0.60 4.72 15.51
N MET A 158 0.34 5.14 14.65
CA MET A 158 1.68 5.51 15.11
C MET A 158 1.60 6.74 16.02
N LYS A 159 2.33 6.66 17.14
CA LYS A 159 2.44 7.75 18.12
C LYS A 159 3.55 8.75 17.77
N THR A 160 4.54 8.28 17.02
CA THR A 160 5.77 9.02 16.70
C THR A 160 5.99 9.00 15.20
N GLY A 161 6.55 10.07 14.68
CA GLY A 161 6.92 10.23 13.28
C GLY A 161 7.73 11.51 13.09
N SER A 162 7.86 11.96 11.85
CA SER A 162 8.43 13.28 11.54
C SER A 162 7.58 14.42 12.13
N LYS A 163 8.12 15.64 12.13
CA LYS A 163 7.41 16.87 12.53
C LYS A 163 6.09 17.10 11.77
N TRP A 164 5.93 16.49 10.59
CA TRP A 164 4.75 16.57 9.73
C TRP A 164 3.95 15.27 9.72
N HIS A 165 4.13 14.39 10.72
CA HIS A 165 3.44 13.10 10.79
C HIS A 165 1.91 13.20 10.70
N ASP A 166 1.32 14.25 11.29
CA ASP A 166 -0.13 14.48 11.21
C ASP A 166 -0.62 14.64 9.76
N LYS A 167 0.22 15.17 8.87
CA LYS A 167 -0.08 15.26 7.43
C LYS A 167 -0.04 13.91 6.72
N VAL A 168 0.78 12.98 7.21
CA VAL A 168 0.74 11.58 6.73
C VAL A 168 -0.53 10.88 7.20
N LYS A 169 -0.99 11.17 8.43
CA LYS A 169 -2.27 10.63 8.92
C LYS A 169 -3.43 11.17 8.09
N GLU A 170 -3.42 12.46 7.81
CA GLU A 170 -4.36 13.13 6.90
C GLU A 170 -4.32 12.49 5.50
N MET A 171 -3.14 12.29 4.91
CA MET A 171 -2.97 11.60 3.62
C MET A 171 -3.63 10.21 3.62
N THR A 172 -3.42 9.42 4.68
CA THR A 172 -4.07 8.10 4.76
C THR A 172 -5.58 8.21 4.92
N ALA A 173 -6.10 9.21 5.64
CA ALA A 173 -7.53 9.44 5.86
C ALA A 173 -8.24 9.85 4.58
N GLU A 174 -7.65 10.80 3.84
CA GLU A 174 -8.17 11.28 2.57
C GLU A 174 -8.20 10.16 1.52
N TYR A 175 -7.12 9.38 1.41
CA TYR A 175 -7.07 8.23 0.51
C TYR A 175 -8.23 7.25 0.77
N ASP A 176 -8.50 6.91 2.02
CA ASP A 176 -9.53 5.92 2.39
C ASP A 176 -10.97 6.44 2.20
N SER A 177 -11.15 7.76 2.16
CA SER A 177 -12.45 8.40 1.96
C SER A 177 -12.96 8.37 0.51
N ALA A 178 -12.13 7.94 -0.43
CA ALA A 178 -12.46 7.90 -1.85
C ALA A 178 -12.98 6.51 -2.28
N LEU A 179 -13.96 6.52 -3.18
CA LEU A 179 -14.67 5.32 -3.65
C LEU A 179 -13.97 4.61 -4.80
N THR A 180 -13.13 5.31 -5.56
CA THR A 180 -12.39 4.74 -6.69
C THR A 180 -10.90 4.97 -6.57
N GLU A 181 -10.08 4.04 -7.05
CA GLU A 181 -8.61 4.16 -7.00
C GLU A 181 -8.07 5.48 -7.56
N TYR A 182 -8.71 6.03 -8.60
CA TYR A 182 -8.33 7.33 -9.16
C TYR A 182 -8.62 8.46 -8.17
N ASP A 183 -9.82 8.48 -7.57
CA ASP A 183 -10.18 9.47 -6.54
C ASP A 183 -9.25 9.35 -5.33
N GLN A 184 -8.87 8.12 -4.95
CA GLN A 184 -7.94 7.88 -3.84
C GLN A 184 -6.57 8.51 -4.11
N ILE A 185 -6.06 8.36 -5.34
CA ILE A 185 -4.79 8.94 -5.80
C ILE A 185 -4.90 10.47 -5.91
N SER A 186 -6.00 11.00 -6.42
CA SER A 186 -6.18 12.44 -6.57
C SER A 186 -6.28 13.14 -5.21
N LYS A 187 -7.03 12.55 -4.26
CA LYS A 187 -7.20 13.11 -2.91
C LYS A 187 -5.91 13.22 -2.08
N VAL A 188 -4.88 12.45 -2.38
CA VAL A 188 -3.61 12.58 -1.65
C VAL A 188 -2.78 13.78 -2.12
N ASP A 189 -3.08 14.38 -3.27
CA ASP A 189 -2.32 15.52 -3.82
C ASP A 189 -2.24 16.68 -2.83
N ASP A 190 -3.38 17.11 -2.27
CA ASP A 190 -3.45 18.17 -1.28
C ASP A 190 -2.52 17.88 -0.08
N THR A 191 -2.54 16.64 0.41
CA THR A 191 -1.69 16.25 1.57
C THR A 191 -0.21 16.14 1.21
N ILE A 192 0.11 15.76 -0.03
CA ILE A 192 1.48 15.79 -0.55
C ILE A 192 1.97 17.23 -0.63
N GLY A 193 1.15 18.16 -1.13
CA GLY A 193 1.40 19.60 -1.15
C GLY A 193 1.62 20.16 0.25
N LEU A 194 0.78 19.79 1.22
CA LEU A 194 0.93 20.18 2.63
C LEU A 194 2.22 19.65 3.26
N ILE A 195 2.65 18.42 2.96
CA ILE A 195 3.95 17.91 3.41
C ILE A 195 5.06 18.71 2.74
N ALA A 196 5.01 18.89 1.42
CA ALA A 196 6.02 19.61 0.64
C ALA A 196 6.14 21.10 1.00
N ASN A 197 5.06 21.71 1.50
CA ASN A 197 5.05 23.06 2.06
C ASN A 197 5.97 23.20 3.29
N ASN A 198 6.20 22.13 4.04
CA ASN A 198 7.17 22.15 5.15
C ASN A 198 8.62 22.25 4.68
N PHE A 199 8.85 22.13 3.37
CA PHE A 199 10.16 22.11 2.73
C PHE A 199 10.36 23.26 1.74
N ASP A 200 9.34 24.10 1.51
CA ASP A 200 9.29 25.08 0.42
C ASP A 200 9.43 24.42 -0.98
N THR A 201 8.92 23.19 -1.14
CA THR A 201 8.97 22.44 -2.42
C THR A 201 7.60 22.05 -2.96
N GLU A 202 6.51 22.69 -2.49
CA GLU A 202 5.13 22.37 -2.87
C GLU A 202 4.94 22.31 -4.39
N ASN A 203 5.20 23.42 -5.09
CA ASN A 203 4.98 23.51 -6.55
C ASN A 203 5.64 22.35 -7.31
N ILE A 204 6.91 22.05 -6.99
CA ILE A 204 7.68 20.99 -7.66
C ILE A 204 7.10 19.62 -7.32
N CYS A 205 6.75 19.37 -6.06
CA CYS A 205 6.16 18.08 -5.65
C CYS A 205 4.77 17.85 -6.24
N SER A 206 3.95 18.90 -6.36
CA SER A 206 2.63 18.84 -7.01
C SER A 206 2.77 18.57 -8.51
N GLU A 207 3.70 19.23 -9.21
CA GLU A 207 4.01 18.92 -10.61
C GLU A 207 4.44 17.46 -10.80
N MET A 208 5.29 16.96 -9.88
CA MET A 208 5.72 15.57 -9.88
C MET A 208 4.57 14.59 -9.65
N TRP A 209 3.67 14.91 -8.72
CA TRP A 209 2.52 14.07 -8.41
C TRP A 209 1.51 14.06 -9.55
N GLU A 210 1.22 15.21 -10.16
CA GLU A 210 0.33 15.35 -11.31
C GLU A 210 0.76 14.44 -12.48
N VAL A 211 2.07 14.31 -12.73
CA VAL A 211 2.61 13.39 -13.73
C VAL A 211 2.31 11.92 -13.40
N MET A 212 2.38 11.53 -12.13
CA MET A 212 2.07 10.17 -11.68
C MET A 212 0.57 9.90 -11.63
N GLU A 213 -0.26 10.88 -11.25
CA GLU A 213 -1.72 10.76 -11.26
C GLU A 213 -2.23 10.60 -12.70
N ARG A 214 -1.81 11.48 -13.62
CA ARG A 214 -2.24 11.44 -15.03
C ARG A 214 -1.83 10.15 -15.71
N SER A 215 -0.67 9.61 -15.36
CA SER A 215 -0.22 8.36 -15.95
C SER A 215 -1.07 7.17 -15.53
N GLU A 216 -1.68 7.18 -14.34
CA GLU A 216 -2.55 6.10 -13.88
C GLU A 216 -3.77 5.92 -14.80
N ALA A 217 -4.44 7.02 -15.17
CA ALA A 217 -5.59 6.98 -16.07
C ALA A 217 -5.18 6.44 -17.46
N ILE A 218 -4.04 6.91 -17.97
CA ILE A 218 -3.50 6.47 -19.26
C ILE A 218 -3.15 4.98 -19.17
N THR A 219 -2.24 4.56 -18.29
CA THR A 219 -1.80 3.16 -18.17
C THR A 219 -2.95 2.20 -17.94
N ARG A 220 -3.96 2.60 -17.15
CA ARG A 220 -5.19 1.83 -16.91
C ARG A 220 -6.02 1.63 -18.17
N ALA A 221 -6.10 2.63 -19.05
CA ALA A 221 -6.76 2.55 -20.35
C ALA A 221 -5.95 1.69 -21.34
N LEU A 222 -4.62 1.78 -21.30
CA LEU A 222 -3.75 1.09 -22.26
C LEU A 222 -3.54 -0.40 -21.94
N SER A 223 -3.44 -0.76 -20.65
CA SER A 223 -3.19 -2.15 -20.26
C SER A 223 -3.69 -2.45 -18.86
N LYS A 224 -4.50 -3.52 -18.73
CA LYS A 224 -4.89 -4.06 -17.41
C LYS A 224 -3.68 -4.53 -16.58
N ASN A 225 -2.53 -4.77 -17.22
CA ASN A 225 -1.33 -5.30 -16.56
C ASN A 225 -0.40 -4.21 -15.99
N VAL A 226 -0.57 -2.93 -16.37
CA VAL A 226 0.35 -1.83 -16.03
C VAL A 226 -0.34 -0.84 -15.07
N ARG A 227 -1.27 -1.34 -14.25
CA ARG A 227 -2.08 -0.55 -13.32
C ARG A 227 -1.39 -0.35 -11.97
N GLY A 228 -1.81 0.68 -11.25
CA GLY A 228 -1.46 0.95 -9.87
C GLY A 228 -0.06 1.53 -9.71
N HIS A 229 0.40 2.37 -10.63
CA HIS A 229 1.74 2.97 -10.53
C HIS A 229 1.80 3.98 -9.39
N ALA A 230 0.88 4.95 -9.35
CA ALA A 230 0.83 5.94 -8.28
C ALA A 230 0.42 5.31 -6.94
N ARG A 231 -0.56 4.39 -6.95
CA ARG A 231 -0.94 3.59 -5.77
C ARG A 231 0.25 2.80 -5.21
N HIS A 232 1.04 2.15 -6.07
CA HIS A 232 2.25 1.47 -5.63
C HIS A 232 3.24 2.43 -4.97
N ALA A 233 3.47 3.61 -5.56
CA ALA A 233 4.40 4.58 -4.99
C ALA A 233 3.94 5.07 -3.60
N ILE A 234 2.63 5.32 -3.43
CA ILE A 234 2.03 5.61 -2.12
C ILE A 234 2.27 4.46 -1.12
N ASN A 235 2.02 3.21 -1.53
CA ASN A 235 2.20 2.04 -0.68
C ASN A 235 3.66 1.80 -0.30
N VAL A 236 4.60 2.00 -1.24
CA VAL A 236 6.04 1.97 -0.97
C VAL A 236 6.37 3.02 0.06
N TYR A 237 5.94 4.27 -0.15
CA TYR A 237 6.14 5.37 0.78
C TYR A 237 5.61 5.07 2.18
N TRP A 238 4.34 4.66 2.33
CA TRP A 238 3.77 4.34 3.64
C TRP A 238 4.47 3.16 4.32
N PHE A 239 4.83 2.12 3.57
CA PHE A 239 5.50 0.95 4.13
C PHE A 239 6.87 1.31 4.68
N GLY A 240 7.67 2.08 3.93
CA GLY A 240 8.97 2.55 4.40
C GLY A 240 8.85 3.59 5.52
N TYR A 241 7.83 4.45 5.49
CA TYR A 241 7.55 5.40 6.57
C TYR A 241 7.28 4.67 7.89
N PHE A 242 6.47 3.60 7.85
CA PHE A 242 6.23 2.74 9.01
C PHE A 242 7.54 2.12 9.54
N ILE A 243 8.37 1.55 8.66
CA ILE A 243 9.65 0.93 9.06
C ILE A 243 10.60 1.96 9.68
N LEU A 244 10.77 3.10 9.01
CA LEU A 244 11.71 4.14 9.39
C LEU A 244 11.43 4.71 10.78
N ASN A 245 10.16 4.82 11.13
CA ASN A 245 9.70 5.37 12.40
C ASN A 245 9.38 4.29 13.45
N SER A 246 9.72 3.03 13.18
CA SER A 246 9.60 1.94 14.15
C SER A 246 10.70 2.04 15.20
N ALA A 247 10.34 1.87 16.47
CA ALA A 247 11.29 1.83 17.59
C ALA A 247 12.41 0.81 17.38
N ASN A 248 12.10 -0.30 16.69
CA ASN A 248 13.03 -1.39 16.41
C ASN A 248 14.15 -1.03 15.42
N VAL A 249 13.97 0.02 14.61
CA VAL A 249 14.96 0.46 13.60
C VAL A 249 15.62 1.79 14.00
N SER A 250 15.06 2.48 14.99
CA SER A 250 15.46 3.81 15.44
C SER A 250 16.96 3.97 15.70
N SER A 251 17.57 3.09 16.51
CA SER A 251 19.00 3.15 16.82
C SER A 251 19.89 2.93 15.59
N PHE A 252 19.44 2.09 14.66
CA PHE A 252 20.15 1.85 13.41
C PHE A 252 20.08 3.09 12.51
N ALA A 253 18.89 3.68 12.36
CA ALA A 253 18.67 4.89 11.59
C ALA A 253 19.49 6.08 12.12
N GLU A 254 19.57 6.24 13.45
CA GLU A 254 20.39 7.27 14.09
C GLU A 254 21.88 7.07 13.79
N ASN A 255 22.39 5.84 13.91
CA ASN A 255 23.79 5.52 13.60
C ASN A 255 24.11 5.72 12.12
N TYR A 256 23.20 5.33 11.24
CA TYR A 256 23.30 5.59 9.80
C TYR A 256 23.41 7.09 9.53
N TRP A 257 22.52 7.91 10.12
CA TRP A 257 22.58 9.36 9.94
C TRP A 257 23.92 9.95 10.39
N LYS A 258 24.41 9.56 11.56
CA LYS A 258 25.74 9.99 12.05
C LYS A 258 26.87 9.59 11.09
N SER A 259 26.84 8.36 10.57
CA SER A 259 27.79 7.88 9.57
C SER A 259 27.71 8.70 8.27
N LEU A 260 26.49 8.99 7.81
CA LEU A 260 26.22 9.77 6.61
C LEU A 260 26.83 11.17 6.73
N LEU A 261 26.61 11.86 7.86
CA LEU A 261 27.18 13.19 8.12
C LEU A 261 28.72 13.23 8.07
N ILE A 262 29.39 12.13 8.44
CA ILE A 262 30.86 12.02 8.43
C ILE A 262 31.39 11.68 7.03
N ASN A 263 30.72 10.73 6.37
CA ASN A 263 31.27 10.07 5.19
C ASN A 263 30.79 10.69 3.86
N ARG A 264 29.72 11.49 3.87
CA ARG A 264 29.20 12.15 2.66
C ARG A 264 29.73 13.58 2.51
N PRO A 265 30.06 14.01 1.28
CA PRO A 265 30.49 15.38 1.03
C PRO A 265 29.33 16.37 1.23
N ASN A 266 29.67 17.60 1.63
CA ASN A 266 28.75 18.75 1.71
C ASN A 266 27.59 18.60 2.72
N MET A 267 27.74 17.79 3.77
CA MET A 267 26.70 17.58 4.80
C MET A 267 26.61 18.67 5.87
N ALA A 268 27.47 19.69 5.81
CA ALA A 268 27.60 20.71 6.87
C ALA A 268 26.28 21.44 7.19
N HIS A 269 25.42 21.67 6.19
CA HIS A 269 24.15 22.37 6.35
C HIS A 269 23.09 21.56 7.11
N VAL A 270 23.25 20.24 7.25
CA VAL A 270 22.28 19.35 7.93
C VAL A 270 22.84 18.68 9.18
N ASN A 271 24.03 19.06 9.64
CA ASN A 271 24.68 18.47 10.82
C ASN A 271 23.87 18.60 12.12
N ASN A 272 23.02 19.62 12.21
CA ASN A 272 22.18 19.87 13.40
C ASN A 272 20.75 19.35 13.24
N GLU A 273 20.43 18.73 12.10
CA GLU A 273 19.09 18.23 11.82
C GLU A 273 18.83 16.94 12.62
N ASN A 274 17.60 16.82 13.12
CA ASN A 274 17.16 15.60 13.77
C ASN A 274 17.13 14.46 12.73
N TYR A 275 17.72 13.30 13.08
CA TYR A 275 17.81 12.18 12.14
C TYR A 275 16.42 11.67 11.70
N VAL A 276 15.41 11.72 12.57
CA VAL A 276 14.04 11.30 12.24
C VAL A 276 13.51 12.19 11.12
N ASP A 277 13.59 13.51 11.28
CA ASP A 277 13.10 14.44 10.26
C ASP A 277 13.93 14.38 8.99
N ALA A 278 15.26 14.35 9.10
CA ALA A 278 16.15 14.30 7.94
C ALA A 278 15.91 13.06 7.08
N LEU A 279 15.86 11.87 7.70
CA LEU A 279 15.63 10.62 6.96
C LEU A 279 14.21 10.53 6.41
N ASN A 280 13.19 11.05 7.13
CA ASN A 280 11.82 11.08 6.62
C ASN A 280 11.68 12.04 5.44
N ASN A 281 12.42 13.17 5.41
CA ASN A 281 12.39 14.09 4.27
C ASN A 281 13.05 13.47 3.03
N ILE A 282 14.20 12.79 3.21
CA ILE A 282 14.82 12.01 2.12
C ILE A 282 13.85 10.92 1.63
N TRP A 283 13.19 10.23 2.57
CA TRP A 283 12.21 9.18 2.25
C TRP A 283 10.95 9.71 1.58
N PHE A 284 10.49 10.92 1.90
CA PHE A 284 9.36 11.54 1.21
C PHE A 284 9.64 11.66 -0.29
N TYR A 285 10.81 12.18 -0.67
CA TYR A 285 11.20 12.26 -2.08
C TYR A 285 11.43 10.86 -2.69
N ALA A 286 12.28 10.05 -2.05
CA ALA A 286 12.68 8.75 -2.60
C ALA A 286 11.51 7.76 -2.66
N GLY A 287 10.73 7.62 -1.59
CA GLY A 287 9.64 6.67 -1.50
C GLY A 287 8.46 7.04 -2.40
N LEU A 288 8.03 8.30 -2.39
CA LEU A 288 6.83 8.72 -3.09
C LEU A 288 7.05 8.92 -4.60
N PHE A 289 8.23 9.36 -5.01
CA PHE A 289 8.49 9.73 -6.41
C PHE A 289 9.57 8.89 -7.11
N HIS A 290 9.98 7.73 -6.57
CA HIS A 290 10.98 6.86 -7.22
C HIS A 290 10.65 6.49 -8.65
N ASP A 291 9.35 6.42 -8.97
CA ASP A 291 8.84 5.93 -10.23
C ASP A 291 8.33 6.99 -11.19
N ILE A 292 8.48 8.28 -10.87
CA ILE A 292 8.01 9.35 -11.76
C ILE A 292 8.57 9.23 -13.19
N GLY A 293 9.79 8.68 -13.32
CA GLY A 293 10.44 8.43 -14.60
C GLY A 293 9.81 7.33 -15.47
N ILE A 294 8.86 6.56 -14.95
CA ILE A 294 8.30 5.40 -15.66
C ILE A 294 7.56 5.80 -16.95
N ASN A 295 6.98 7.00 -16.95
CA ASN A 295 6.31 7.58 -18.12
C ASN A 295 7.29 7.89 -19.25
N VAL A 296 8.51 8.29 -18.89
CA VAL A 296 9.58 8.55 -19.86
C VAL A 296 10.13 7.21 -20.38
N GLU A 297 10.36 6.25 -19.50
CA GLU A 297 10.85 4.90 -19.87
C GLU A 297 9.86 4.17 -20.80
N LYS A 298 8.55 4.31 -20.56
CA LYS A 298 7.48 3.66 -21.34
C LYS A 298 6.84 4.57 -22.39
N SER A 299 7.45 5.71 -22.69
CA SER A 299 6.89 6.75 -23.55
C SER A 299 6.48 6.25 -24.94
N ASP A 300 7.34 5.49 -25.63
CA ASP A 300 7.03 4.89 -26.93
C ASP A 300 5.76 4.04 -26.90
N MET A 301 5.63 3.20 -25.87
CA MET A 301 4.46 2.34 -25.70
C MET A 301 3.21 3.18 -25.42
N GLN A 302 3.32 4.19 -24.56
CA GLN A 302 2.20 5.09 -24.26
C GLN A 302 1.74 5.85 -25.51
N TYR A 303 2.68 6.34 -26.32
CA TYR A 303 2.43 7.04 -27.56
C TYR A 303 1.72 6.15 -28.60
N GLU A 304 2.22 4.94 -28.84
CA GLU A 304 1.58 3.98 -29.76
C GLU A 304 0.12 3.69 -29.39
N HIS A 305 -0.16 3.49 -28.09
CA HIS A 305 -1.52 3.18 -27.66
C HIS A 305 -2.43 4.41 -27.65
N GLN A 306 -1.91 5.61 -27.40
CA GLN A 306 -2.70 6.82 -27.57
C GLN A 306 -3.06 7.08 -29.03
N LEU A 307 -2.18 6.76 -29.99
CA LEU A 307 -2.53 6.80 -31.41
C LEU A 307 -3.69 5.83 -31.73
N LEU A 308 -3.75 4.67 -31.08
CA LEU A 308 -4.89 3.75 -31.17
C LEU A 308 -6.16 4.36 -30.55
N LEU A 309 -6.07 4.97 -29.36
CA LEU A 309 -7.22 5.63 -28.74
C LEU A 309 -7.73 6.79 -29.58
N LYS A 310 -6.84 7.64 -30.09
CA LYS A 310 -7.18 8.74 -31.01
C LYS A 310 -7.88 8.21 -32.25
N LYS A 311 -7.32 7.18 -32.89
CA LYS A 311 -7.94 6.51 -34.06
C LYS A 311 -9.35 5.98 -33.80
N HIS A 312 -9.65 5.54 -32.57
CA HIS A 312 -10.94 4.92 -32.22
C HIS A 312 -11.92 5.88 -31.53
N PHE A 313 -11.43 6.99 -30.97
CA PHE A 313 -12.18 7.90 -30.10
C PHE A 313 -11.82 9.36 -30.37
N ASP A 314 -11.64 9.76 -31.64
CA ASP A 314 -11.10 11.02 -32.22
C ASP A 314 -11.23 12.34 -31.42
N ASN A 315 -12.13 12.45 -30.44
CA ASN A 315 -12.38 13.64 -29.61
C ASN A 315 -12.00 13.51 -28.11
N TYR A 316 -11.48 12.38 -27.63
CA TYR A 316 -11.19 12.15 -26.19
C TYR A 316 -9.68 11.99 -25.87
N ALA A 317 -8.79 12.32 -26.79
CA ALA A 317 -7.35 12.21 -26.55
C ALA A 317 -6.89 13.27 -25.54
N LEU A 318 -6.51 12.83 -24.34
CA LEU A 318 -5.85 13.66 -23.34
C LEU A 318 -4.47 14.12 -23.87
N PRO A 319 -4.05 15.36 -23.61
CA PRO A 319 -2.71 15.81 -23.99
C PRO A 319 -1.65 14.93 -23.31
N LEU A 320 -0.61 14.56 -24.06
CA LEU A 320 0.56 13.87 -23.53
C LEU A 320 1.28 14.77 -22.51
N PRO A 321 1.85 14.22 -21.42
CA PRO A 321 2.94 14.89 -20.74
C PRO A 321 4.03 15.17 -21.77
N ASN A 322 4.45 16.43 -21.90
CA ASN A 322 5.41 16.81 -22.92
C ASN A 322 6.80 16.26 -22.59
N LEU A 323 7.20 15.18 -23.26
CA LEU A 323 8.51 14.52 -23.05
C LEU A 323 9.69 15.40 -23.46
N GLU A 324 9.47 16.44 -24.28
CA GLU A 324 10.51 17.39 -24.70
C GLU A 324 11.03 18.27 -23.55
N GLU A 325 10.36 18.27 -22.39
CA GLU A 325 10.75 19.07 -21.21
C GLU A 325 11.78 18.39 -20.29
N PHE A 326 12.23 17.15 -20.58
CA PHE A 326 13.32 16.53 -19.85
C PHE A 326 14.65 16.72 -20.60
N PRO A 327 15.46 17.76 -20.33
CA PRO A 327 16.65 18.09 -21.10
C PRO A 327 17.79 17.10 -20.83
N LEU A 328 17.74 15.94 -21.47
CA LEU A 328 18.65 14.79 -21.34
C LEU A 328 20.17 15.13 -21.35
N LYS A 329 20.58 16.24 -21.98
CA LYS A 329 21.99 16.66 -22.11
C LYS A 329 22.59 17.31 -20.85
N THR A 330 21.84 18.18 -20.18
CA THR A 330 22.30 18.87 -18.95
C THR A 330 22.44 17.88 -17.79
N LEU A 331 21.66 16.81 -17.81
CA LEU A 331 21.59 15.76 -16.79
C LEU A 331 22.89 14.96 -16.60
N SER A 332 23.71 14.89 -17.65
CA SER A 332 24.88 14.00 -17.66
C SER A 332 25.95 14.38 -16.63
N HIS A 333 26.12 15.67 -16.32
CA HIS A 333 27.20 16.10 -15.43
C HIS A 333 26.89 15.81 -13.96
N GLU A 334 25.70 16.18 -13.49
CA GLU A 334 25.33 16.00 -12.08
C GLU A 334 25.14 14.53 -11.71
N ILE A 335 24.55 13.74 -12.61
CA ILE A 335 24.46 12.29 -12.43
C ILE A 335 25.85 11.66 -12.42
N CYS A 336 26.77 12.08 -13.28
CA CYS A 336 28.15 11.58 -13.22
C CYS A 336 28.82 11.95 -11.88
N ASN A 337 28.59 13.15 -11.34
CA ASN A 337 29.09 13.54 -10.02
C ASN A 337 28.49 12.66 -8.92
N LEU A 338 27.18 12.42 -8.94
CA LEU A 338 26.50 11.53 -8.01
C LEU A 338 27.05 10.10 -8.08
N ILE A 339 27.28 9.57 -9.29
CA ILE A 339 27.86 8.25 -9.52
C ILE A 339 29.29 8.17 -8.98
N ASN A 340 30.09 9.23 -9.16
CA ASN A 340 31.47 9.27 -8.65
C ASN A 340 31.55 9.30 -7.11
N GLU A 341 30.49 9.77 -6.44
CA GLU A 341 30.36 9.74 -4.98
C GLU A 341 29.85 8.38 -4.44
N ILE A 342 29.53 7.43 -5.31
CA ILE A 342 29.20 6.06 -4.90
C ILE A 342 30.51 5.31 -4.65
N ASP A 343 30.62 4.73 -3.45
CA ASP A 343 31.82 4.04 -2.99
C ASP A 343 32.20 2.89 -3.95
N GLY A 344 33.49 2.74 -4.24
CA GLY A 344 34.03 1.74 -5.16
C GLY A 344 34.20 2.19 -6.62
N LYS A 345 35.46 2.32 -7.06
CA LYS A 345 35.83 2.69 -8.44
C LYS A 345 35.22 1.82 -9.53
N GLU A 346 34.95 0.55 -9.24
CA GLU A 346 34.35 -0.39 -10.18
C GLU A 346 32.83 -0.18 -10.31
N ILE A 347 32.16 0.14 -9.19
CA ILE A 347 30.73 0.42 -9.14
C ILE A 347 30.42 1.69 -9.93
N GLY A 348 31.16 2.77 -9.67
CA GLY A 348 31.02 4.03 -10.40
C GLY A 348 31.20 3.86 -11.91
N LYS A 349 32.18 3.04 -12.34
CA LYS A 349 32.39 2.73 -13.78
C LYS A 349 31.20 1.99 -14.40
N ASN A 350 30.68 0.97 -13.74
CA ASN A 350 29.57 0.19 -14.28
C ASN A 350 28.27 1.01 -14.30
N LEU A 351 27.99 1.79 -13.25
CA LEU A 351 26.86 2.72 -13.22
C LEU A 351 26.97 3.78 -14.33
N THR A 352 28.16 4.33 -14.55
CA THR A 352 28.43 5.25 -15.66
C THR A 352 28.15 4.57 -17.01
N GLN A 353 28.57 3.31 -17.17
CA GLN A 353 28.34 2.57 -18.42
C GLN A 353 26.84 2.34 -18.67
N VAL A 354 26.08 1.97 -17.64
CA VAL A 354 24.63 1.78 -17.75
C VAL A 354 23.91 3.09 -18.05
N PHE A 355 24.32 4.17 -17.40
CA PHE A 355 23.85 5.51 -17.71
C PHE A 355 24.11 5.87 -19.19
N LEU A 356 25.35 5.70 -19.66
CA LEU A 356 25.69 6.00 -21.05
C LEU A 356 24.94 5.11 -22.05
N ASN A 357 24.65 3.86 -21.71
CA ASN A 357 23.88 2.95 -22.56
C ASN A 357 22.40 3.36 -22.63
N SER A 358 21.76 3.65 -21.48
CA SER A 358 20.35 4.07 -21.46
C SER A 358 20.11 5.36 -22.25
N MET A 359 21.10 6.26 -22.28
CA MET A 359 21.06 7.50 -23.05
C MET A 359 21.25 7.26 -24.56
N LYS A 360 22.03 6.24 -24.96
CA LYS A 360 22.25 5.90 -26.38
C LYS A 360 21.04 5.23 -27.01
N ASP A 361 20.33 4.40 -26.24
CA ASP A 361 19.22 3.59 -26.73
C ASP A 361 17.88 4.35 -26.73
N ASN A 362 17.87 5.64 -26.40
CA ASN A 362 16.67 6.48 -26.20
C ASN A 362 15.64 5.84 -25.25
N LYS A 363 16.09 5.03 -24.30
CA LYS A 363 15.27 4.36 -23.30
C LYS A 363 15.86 4.64 -21.92
N PRO A 364 15.70 5.88 -21.42
CA PRO A 364 16.24 6.25 -20.14
C PRO A 364 15.54 5.43 -19.04
N ASP A 365 16.34 4.98 -18.09
CA ASP A 365 15.90 4.25 -16.91
C ASP A 365 15.02 5.14 -16.02
N HIS A 366 13.87 4.67 -15.54
CA HIS A 366 12.98 5.53 -14.73
C HIS A 366 13.64 6.04 -13.45
N GLY A 367 14.48 5.23 -12.80
CA GLY A 367 15.23 5.65 -11.60
C GLY A 367 16.23 6.76 -11.90
N LEU A 368 16.86 6.72 -13.08
CA LEU A 368 17.73 7.78 -13.58
C LEU A 368 16.96 9.09 -13.84
N VAL A 369 15.79 8.99 -14.48
CA VAL A 369 14.94 10.15 -14.76
C VAL A 369 14.44 10.78 -13.45
N ALA A 370 14.03 9.96 -12.48
CA ALA A 370 13.63 10.42 -11.15
C ALA A 370 14.79 11.14 -10.43
N ALA A 371 15.97 10.51 -10.39
CA ALA A 371 17.17 11.07 -9.76
C ALA A 371 17.53 12.44 -10.36
N THR A 372 17.47 12.53 -11.68
CA THR A 372 17.70 13.78 -12.40
C THR A 372 16.71 14.87 -11.97
N TYR A 373 15.43 14.52 -11.94
CA TYR A 373 14.38 15.51 -11.65
C TYR A 373 14.60 16.14 -10.28
N PHE A 374 14.98 15.35 -9.28
CA PHE A 374 15.32 15.87 -7.96
C PHE A 374 16.49 16.84 -7.97
N LEU A 375 17.59 16.49 -8.64
CA LEU A 375 18.81 17.31 -8.65
C LEU A 375 18.59 18.67 -9.32
N ASN A 376 17.78 18.71 -10.40
CA ASN A 376 17.54 19.93 -11.15
C ASN A 376 16.47 20.83 -10.54
N ASN A 377 15.40 20.23 -10.00
CA ASN A 377 14.20 20.99 -9.65
C ASN A 377 14.12 21.29 -8.15
N ILE A 378 14.66 20.44 -7.26
CA ILE A 378 14.61 20.70 -5.82
C ILE A 378 15.80 21.57 -5.40
N ASN A 379 15.59 22.89 -5.47
CA ASN A 379 16.63 23.89 -5.18
C ASN A 379 16.25 24.93 -4.11
N ALA A 380 15.18 24.69 -3.34
CA ALA A 380 14.60 25.63 -2.38
C ALA A 380 15.62 26.21 -1.38
N ASN A 381 16.43 25.36 -0.75
CA ASN A 381 17.54 25.77 0.11
C ASN A 381 18.61 24.65 0.18
N GLU A 382 19.77 24.93 0.79
CA GLU A 382 20.88 23.97 0.86
C GLU A 382 20.53 22.68 1.61
N VAL A 383 19.66 22.75 2.63
CA VAL A 383 19.19 21.57 3.36
C VAL A 383 18.37 20.66 2.45
N GLN A 384 17.41 21.23 1.71
CA GLN A 384 16.57 20.47 0.79
C GLN A 384 17.35 19.92 -0.41
N LYS A 385 18.34 20.65 -0.91
CA LYS A 385 19.25 20.15 -1.96
C LYS A 385 20.00 18.89 -1.50
N ILE A 386 20.45 18.86 -0.24
CA ILE A 386 21.11 17.67 0.33
C ILE A 386 20.12 16.50 0.41
N TYR A 387 18.90 16.73 0.89
CA TYR A 387 17.89 15.67 0.96
C TYR A 387 17.49 15.14 -0.41
N ALA A 388 17.29 16.04 -1.38
CA ALA A 388 17.01 15.69 -2.78
C ALA A 388 18.16 14.92 -3.42
N LYS A 389 19.42 15.26 -3.09
CA LYS A 389 20.60 14.53 -3.57
C LYS A 389 20.66 13.10 -3.04
N GLU A 390 20.40 12.89 -1.75
CA GLU A 390 20.34 11.53 -1.18
C GLU A 390 19.12 10.73 -1.69
N ALA A 391 18.00 11.40 -1.96
CA ALA A 391 16.86 10.79 -2.62
C ALA A 391 17.20 10.38 -4.06
N ALA A 392 17.88 11.25 -4.83
CA ALA A 392 18.36 10.97 -6.17
C ALA A 392 19.35 9.80 -6.21
N ARG A 393 20.25 9.73 -5.22
CA ARG A 393 21.14 8.57 -5.05
C ARG A 393 20.34 7.28 -4.89
N SER A 394 19.31 7.32 -4.06
CA SER A 394 18.48 6.16 -3.75
C SER A 394 17.66 5.70 -4.96
N THR A 395 17.03 6.63 -5.68
CA THR A 395 16.23 6.31 -6.87
C THR A 395 17.09 5.88 -8.06
N LEU A 396 18.29 6.44 -8.23
CA LEU A 396 19.24 5.95 -9.23
C LEU A 396 19.63 4.48 -8.97
N LEU A 397 19.94 4.17 -7.71
CA LEU A 397 20.46 2.85 -7.34
C LEU A 397 19.40 1.75 -7.31
N HIS A 398 18.16 2.05 -6.87
CA HIS A 398 17.15 1.01 -6.66
C HIS A 398 16.83 0.22 -7.93
N ASN A 399 16.75 0.91 -9.07
CA ASN A 399 16.41 0.27 -10.34
C ASN A 399 17.65 -0.28 -11.07
N ILE A 400 18.78 0.45 -11.08
CA ILE A 400 19.97 0.01 -11.81
C ILE A 400 20.53 -1.30 -11.25
N ILE A 401 20.54 -1.45 -9.92
CA ILE A 401 21.02 -2.67 -9.26
C ILE A 401 20.16 -3.88 -9.68
N SER A 402 18.93 -3.68 -10.14
CA SER A 402 18.06 -4.77 -10.59
C SER A 402 18.52 -5.45 -11.90
N LYS A 403 19.32 -4.77 -12.73
CA LYS A 403 19.69 -5.22 -14.09
C LYS A 403 20.62 -6.44 -14.10
N GLU A 404 20.49 -7.30 -15.12
CA GLU A 404 21.20 -8.59 -15.19
C GLU A 404 22.74 -8.42 -15.26
N GLU A 405 23.21 -7.29 -15.78
CA GLU A 405 24.63 -6.86 -15.80
C GLU A 405 25.26 -6.83 -14.40
N PHE A 406 24.44 -6.74 -13.36
CA PHE A 406 24.81 -6.62 -11.96
C PHE A 406 24.49 -7.86 -11.12
N LYS A 407 24.21 -9.00 -11.74
CA LYS A 407 23.71 -10.22 -11.05
C LYS A 407 24.66 -10.79 -9.99
N ASP A 408 25.97 -10.65 -10.17
CA ASP A 408 26.99 -11.30 -9.32
C ASP A 408 27.61 -10.35 -8.28
N MET A 409 27.16 -9.10 -8.24
CA MET A 409 27.79 -8.07 -7.45
C MET A 409 26.85 -7.58 -6.34
N ARG A 410 27.39 -7.48 -5.12
CA ARG A 410 26.71 -6.86 -3.98
C ARG A 410 27.31 -5.47 -3.80
N PHE A 411 26.48 -4.44 -3.86
CA PHE A 411 26.96 -3.06 -3.99
C PHE A 411 26.62 -2.19 -2.80
N ILE A 412 25.35 -2.23 -2.40
CA ILE A 412 24.80 -1.39 -1.34
C ILE A 412 24.77 -2.13 -0.02
N SER A 413 24.98 -1.41 1.07
CA SER A 413 24.84 -1.91 2.44
C SER A 413 23.91 -1.00 3.21
N TRP A 414 23.27 -1.56 4.24
CA TRP A 414 22.43 -0.79 5.14
C TRP A 414 23.22 0.34 5.85
N ASP A 415 24.51 0.14 6.10
CA ASP A 415 25.36 1.13 6.79
C ASP A 415 25.72 2.34 5.93
N ASN A 416 25.73 2.19 4.60
CA ASN A 416 26.17 3.23 3.67
C ASN A 416 25.02 3.81 2.84
N ASP A 417 24.02 2.99 2.51
CA ASP A 417 22.93 3.32 1.59
C ASP A 417 21.58 2.84 2.18
N PHE A 418 21.31 3.18 3.44
CA PHE A 418 20.11 2.78 4.18
C PHE A 418 18.80 3.07 3.43
N ILE A 419 18.64 4.30 2.93
CA ILE A 419 17.43 4.70 2.18
C ILE A 419 17.28 3.90 0.90
N THR A 420 18.36 3.65 0.16
CA THR A 420 18.35 2.78 -1.03
C THR A 420 17.95 1.35 -0.68
N CYS A 421 18.51 0.78 0.39
CA CYS A 421 18.17 -0.58 0.83
C CYS A 421 16.70 -0.66 1.27
N LEU A 422 16.21 0.37 1.98
CA LEU A 422 14.81 0.47 2.36
C LEU A 422 13.89 0.59 1.14
N LEU A 423 14.26 1.43 0.16
CA LEU A 423 13.51 1.59 -1.09
C LEU A 423 13.44 0.27 -1.85
N MET A 424 14.56 -0.42 -2.03
CA MET A 424 14.58 -1.73 -2.68
C MET A 424 13.76 -2.77 -1.91
N LEU A 425 13.82 -2.77 -0.57
CA LEU A 425 12.99 -3.67 0.23
C LEU A 425 11.50 -3.38 0.02
N CYS A 426 11.10 -2.11 0.14
CA CYS A 426 9.70 -1.70 0.05
C CYS A 426 9.14 -1.88 -1.36
N ASP A 427 9.85 -1.43 -2.40
CA ASP A 427 9.47 -1.58 -3.80
C ASP A 427 9.28 -3.07 -4.17
N GLN A 428 10.25 -3.92 -3.84
CA GLN A 428 10.19 -5.34 -4.20
C GLN A 428 9.14 -6.13 -3.42
N LEU A 429 8.83 -5.70 -2.19
CA LEU A 429 7.69 -6.24 -1.47
C LEU A 429 6.39 -5.73 -2.09
N GLN A 430 6.19 -4.42 -2.24
CA GLN A 430 4.99 -3.82 -2.84
C GLN A 430 4.80 -4.12 -4.35
N THR A 431 5.75 -4.82 -4.97
CA THR A 431 5.67 -5.35 -6.33
C THR A 431 4.52 -6.36 -6.50
N TRP A 432 4.00 -6.93 -5.41
CA TRP A 432 2.86 -7.87 -5.44
C TRP A 432 1.58 -7.35 -6.09
N ASP A 433 1.38 -6.03 -6.14
CA ASP A 433 0.22 -5.41 -6.81
C ASP A 433 0.45 -5.18 -8.32
N ARG A 434 1.71 -5.18 -8.76
CA ARG A 434 2.13 -4.84 -10.14
C ARG A 434 2.34 -6.05 -11.04
N GLU A 435 2.67 -7.22 -10.49
CA GLU A 435 3.13 -8.35 -11.31
C GLU A 435 2.01 -9.15 -11.97
N ARG A 436 1.24 -8.47 -12.80
CA ARG A 436 0.37 -9.06 -13.80
C ARG A 436 1.17 -9.33 -15.06
N GLY A 437 2.23 -10.14 -14.99
CA GLY A 437 3.15 -10.54 -16.07
C GLY A 437 3.06 -9.78 -17.42
N ASP A 438 4.14 -9.12 -17.83
CA ASP A 438 4.32 -8.38 -19.11
C ASP A 438 4.09 -9.20 -20.39
N THR A 439 3.66 -10.45 -20.30
CA THR A 439 3.25 -11.24 -21.44
C THR A 439 1.93 -10.70 -22.01
N ARG A 440 2.04 -10.08 -23.18
CA ARG A 440 0.91 -9.76 -24.08
C ARG A 440 0.04 -11.01 -24.26
N LEU A 441 -1.28 -10.77 -24.31
CA LEU A 441 -2.39 -11.64 -24.78
C LEU A 441 -3.27 -12.26 -23.68
N ILE A 442 -4.53 -11.78 -23.67
CA ILE A 442 -5.79 -12.54 -23.48
C ILE A 442 -5.93 -13.35 -22.18
N ASP A 443 -6.81 -12.88 -21.28
CA ASP A 443 -7.50 -13.63 -20.21
C ASP A 443 -6.69 -14.73 -19.49
N GLU A 444 -5.55 -14.38 -18.88
CA GLU A 444 -4.94 -15.27 -17.91
C GLU A 444 -5.55 -15.07 -16.52
N ASP A 445 -5.84 -16.20 -15.86
CA ASP A 445 -6.18 -16.41 -14.45
C ASP A 445 -5.13 -15.83 -13.47
N LYS A 446 -4.87 -14.52 -13.57
CA LYS A 446 -3.97 -13.75 -12.73
C LYS A 446 -4.65 -13.41 -11.40
N PRO A 447 -3.89 -13.11 -10.34
CA PRO A 447 -4.48 -12.50 -9.15
C PRO A 447 -5.17 -11.20 -9.56
N GLU A 448 -6.35 -10.97 -8.98
CA GLU A 448 -7.03 -9.68 -9.05
C GLU A 448 -6.14 -8.61 -8.41
N ARG A 449 -5.44 -8.94 -7.31
CA ARG A 449 -4.59 -8.04 -6.51
C ARG A 449 -3.81 -8.77 -5.41
N ALA A 450 -2.97 -8.04 -4.68
CA ALA A 450 -2.34 -8.51 -3.45
C ALA A 450 -2.60 -7.53 -2.30
N GLU A 451 -2.65 -8.03 -1.07
CA GLU A 451 -2.93 -7.20 0.11
C GLU A 451 -2.00 -7.51 1.26
N LEU A 452 -1.48 -6.45 1.89
CA LEU A 452 -0.79 -6.58 3.16
C LEU A 452 -1.79 -6.92 4.27
N LYS A 453 -1.68 -8.14 4.83
CA LYS A 453 -2.53 -8.63 5.92
C LYS A 453 -1.93 -8.41 7.30
N ASN A 454 -0.61 -8.37 7.39
CA ASN A 454 0.08 -8.12 8.64
C ASN A 454 1.50 -7.57 8.40
N LEU A 455 1.94 -6.67 9.29
CA LEU A 455 3.27 -6.06 9.30
C LEU A 455 3.62 -5.68 10.73
N PHE A 456 4.64 -6.31 11.30
CA PHE A 456 5.06 -6.04 12.67
C PHE A 456 6.51 -6.49 12.91
N PHE A 457 7.16 -5.86 13.87
CA PHE A 457 8.44 -6.31 14.38
C PHE A 457 8.22 -7.30 15.54
N VAL A 458 9.02 -8.36 15.55
CA VAL A 458 9.10 -9.33 16.64
C VAL A 458 10.54 -9.36 17.13
N GLU A 459 10.71 -9.38 18.44
CA GLU A 459 12.01 -9.66 19.04
C GLU A 459 12.07 -11.14 19.41
N GLU A 460 12.89 -11.89 18.68
CA GLU A 460 13.11 -13.33 18.87
C GLU A 460 14.59 -13.56 19.17
N ASN A 461 14.92 -14.10 20.35
CA ASN A 461 16.31 -14.44 20.75
C ASN A 461 17.30 -13.26 20.66
N GLY A 462 16.86 -12.05 21.03
CA GLY A 462 17.68 -10.82 20.96
C GLY A 462 17.93 -10.33 19.53
N LYS A 463 17.22 -10.88 18.54
CA LYS A 463 17.23 -10.40 17.17
C LYS A 463 15.89 -9.78 16.80
N CYS A 464 15.99 -8.64 16.15
CA CYS A 464 14.85 -7.96 15.57
C CYS A 464 14.45 -8.64 14.25
N LYS A 465 13.16 -8.97 14.10
CA LYS A 465 12.59 -9.62 12.92
C LYS A 465 11.36 -8.86 12.44
N LEU A 466 11.40 -8.36 11.21
CA LEU A 466 10.26 -7.79 10.51
C LEU A 466 9.43 -8.92 9.88
N SER A 467 8.20 -9.11 10.36
CA SER A 467 7.27 -10.12 9.85
C SER A 467 6.22 -9.49 8.95
N ILE A 468 6.08 -10.02 7.73
CA ILE A 468 5.27 -9.47 6.65
C ILE A 468 4.39 -10.57 6.07
N PHE A 469 3.08 -10.33 5.98
CA PHE A 469 2.11 -11.29 5.49
C PHE A 469 1.30 -10.68 4.37
N ILE A 470 1.28 -11.32 3.20
CA ILE A 470 0.59 -10.82 2.02
C ILE A 470 -0.33 -11.87 1.46
N ASN A 471 -1.55 -11.46 1.18
CA ASN A 471 -2.56 -12.29 0.58
C ASN A 471 -2.83 -11.87 -0.86
N TYR A 472 -2.53 -12.76 -1.79
CA TYR A 472 -2.97 -12.65 -3.17
C TYR A 472 -4.43 -13.07 -3.27
N ILE A 473 -5.23 -12.21 -3.89
CA ILE A 473 -6.64 -12.44 -4.13
C ILE A 473 -6.79 -12.74 -5.61
N ALA A 474 -7.35 -13.90 -5.92
CA ALA A 474 -7.58 -14.35 -7.29
C ALA A 474 -9.07 -14.60 -7.52
N PRO A 475 -9.51 -14.62 -8.79
CA PRO A 475 -10.91 -14.88 -9.11
C PRO A 475 -11.37 -16.22 -8.52
N ALA A 476 -12.64 -16.28 -8.11
CA ALA A 476 -13.17 -17.45 -7.40
C ALA A 476 -13.01 -18.75 -8.19
N HIS A 477 -13.13 -18.71 -9.53
CA HIS A 477 -12.93 -19.89 -10.38
C HIS A 477 -11.48 -20.38 -10.38
N VAL A 478 -10.50 -19.47 -10.23
CA VAL A 478 -9.07 -19.80 -10.12
C VAL A 478 -8.76 -20.45 -8.78
N VAL A 479 -9.30 -19.89 -7.69
CA VAL A 479 -9.09 -20.41 -6.33
C VAL A 479 -9.71 -21.79 -6.15
N ARG A 480 -10.91 -22.01 -6.69
CA ARG A 480 -11.66 -23.27 -6.52
C ARG A 480 -11.17 -24.39 -7.43
N HIS A 481 -10.65 -24.08 -8.62
CA HIS A 481 -10.26 -25.10 -9.58
C HIS A 481 -8.80 -25.54 -9.39
N PRO A 482 -8.52 -26.82 -9.06
CA PRO A 482 -7.17 -27.26 -8.69
C PRO A 482 -6.09 -27.01 -9.75
N TYR A 483 -6.44 -27.12 -11.03
CA TYR A 483 -5.49 -26.87 -12.13
C TYR A 483 -5.10 -25.39 -12.22
N TYR A 484 -6.08 -24.48 -12.18
CA TYR A 484 -5.84 -23.04 -12.28
C TYR A 484 -5.13 -22.52 -11.04
N ASN A 485 -5.52 -22.98 -9.86
CA ASN A 485 -4.84 -22.67 -8.60
C ASN A 485 -3.35 -23.07 -8.65
N ARG A 486 -3.03 -24.31 -9.07
CA ARG A 486 -1.61 -24.74 -9.21
C ARG A 486 -0.85 -23.94 -10.25
N LYS A 487 -1.47 -23.64 -11.40
CA LYS A 487 -0.85 -22.83 -12.46
C LYS A 487 -0.51 -21.44 -11.95
N LEU A 488 -1.46 -20.79 -11.27
CA LEU A 488 -1.26 -19.48 -10.67
C LEU A 488 -0.17 -19.50 -9.60
N LEU A 489 -0.20 -20.46 -8.67
CA LEU A 489 0.83 -20.61 -7.65
C LEU A 489 2.23 -20.81 -8.24
N LYS A 490 2.36 -21.58 -9.32
CA LYS A 490 3.64 -21.76 -10.03
C LYS A 490 4.14 -20.44 -10.65
N ASN A 491 3.23 -19.67 -11.25
CA ASN A 491 3.57 -18.37 -11.83
C ASN A 491 3.98 -17.35 -10.77
N LEU A 492 3.20 -17.23 -9.69
CA LEU A 492 3.51 -16.39 -8.54
C LEU A 492 4.86 -16.76 -7.94
N ASN A 493 5.08 -18.03 -7.64
CA ASN A 493 6.36 -18.50 -7.12
C ASN A 493 7.52 -18.17 -8.06
N LYS A 494 7.37 -18.34 -9.38
CA LYS A 494 8.42 -17.97 -10.34
C LYS A 494 8.72 -16.46 -10.24
N VAL A 495 7.69 -15.64 -10.22
CA VAL A 495 7.79 -14.19 -10.18
C VAL A 495 8.48 -13.71 -8.89
N ILE A 496 7.95 -14.11 -7.73
CA ILE A 496 8.48 -13.79 -6.39
C ILE A 496 9.91 -14.33 -6.22
N LEU A 497 10.16 -15.60 -6.54
CA LEU A 497 11.49 -16.20 -6.43
C LEU A 497 12.51 -15.54 -7.35
N THR A 498 12.09 -15.00 -8.49
CA THR A 498 13.01 -14.40 -9.45
C THR A 498 13.26 -12.94 -9.14
N LYS A 499 12.26 -12.12 -8.84
CA LYS A 499 12.45 -10.69 -8.66
C LYS A 499 12.89 -10.31 -7.26
N LEU A 500 12.08 -10.63 -6.25
CA LEU A 500 12.37 -10.32 -4.85
C LEU A 500 13.72 -10.90 -4.41
N ASN A 501 13.97 -12.18 -4.65
CA ASN A 501 15.26 -12.78 -4.26
C ASN A 501 16.44 -12.24 -5.05
N LYS A 502 16.31 -11.95 -6.35
CA LYS A 502 17.44 -11.37 -7.11
C LYS A 502 17.76 -9.98 -6.60
N ALA A 503 16.76 -9.14 -6.34
CA ALA A 503 16.95 -7.79 -5.85
C ALA A 503 17.53 -7.78 -4.43
N LEU A 504 16.92 -8.50 -3.48
CA LEU A 504 17.35 -8.47 -2.08
C LEU A 504 18.69 -9.17 -1.83
N LYS A 505 19.09 -10.16 -2.64
CA LYS A 505 20.43 -10.79 -2.54
C LYS A 505 21.58 -9.84 -2.90
N ARG A 506 21.29 -8.70 -3.52
CA ARG A 506 22.29 -7.68 -3.90
C ARG A 506 22.60 -6.71 -2.76
N ILE A 507 21.79 -6.69 -1.70
CA ILE A 507 22.06 -5.96 -0.47
C ILE A 507 23.14 -6.73 0.33
N LYS A 508 24.21 -6.02 0.69
CA LYS A 508 25.32 -6.56 1.50
C LYS A 508 24.84 -6.86 2.93
N GLN A 509 25.44 -7.90 3.48
CA GLN A 509 25.30 -8.30 4.88
C GLN A 509 26.25 -7.47 5.76
N PRO A 510 25.95 -7.29 7.06
CA PRO A 510 24.77 -7.79 7.78
C PRO A 510 23.50 -6.95 7.55
N TRP A 511 22.32 -7.56 7.72
CA TRP A 511 21.05 -6.83 7.79
C TRP A 511 20.79 -6.29 9.21
N PRO A 512 20.15 -5.11 9.35
CA PRO A 512 19.80 -4.56 10.66
C PRO A 512 18.71 -5.36 11.38
N PHE A 513 17.94 -6.15 10.63
CA PHE A 513 16.89 -7.05 11.13
C PHE A 513 16.66 -8.20 10.14
N GLU A 514 16.17 -9.33 10.65
CA GLU A 514 15.72 -10.44 9.81
C GLU A 514 14.38 -10.05 9.16
N VAL A 515 14.14 -10.39 7.89
CA VAL A 515 12.86 -10.15 7.21
C VAL A 515 12.18 -11.47 6.90
N TYR A 516 11.04 -11.71 7.53
CA TYR A 516 10.19 -12.87 7.28
C TYR A 516 9.00 -12.48 6.41
N VAL A 517 8.88 -13.11 5.25
CA VAL A 517 7.79 -12.87 4.28
C VAL A 517 6.97 -14.14 4.12
N ASN A 518 5.67 -14.05 4.40
CA ASN A 518 4.68 -15.10 4.16
C ASN A 518 3.70 -14.64 3.07
N LEU A 519 3.56 -15.43 2.01
CA LEU A 519 2.63 -15.15 0.92
C LEU A 519 1.57 -16.24 0.85
N SER A 520 0.31 -15.82 0.80
CA SER A 520 -0.86 -16.68 0.68
C SER A 520 -1.66 -16.39 -0.57
N LEU A 521 -2.38 -17.40 -1.08
CA LEU A 521 -3.37 -17.27 -2.13
C LEU A 521 -4.71 -17.71 -1.55
N GLY A 522 -5.57 -16.75 -1.21
CA GLY A 522 -6.68 -16.99 -0.29
C GLY A 522 -6.15 -17.52 1.05
N ARG A 523 -6.67 -18.66 1.52
CA ARG A 523 -6.29 -19.23 2.83
C ARG A 523 -5.01 -20.06 2.85
N LYS A 524 -4.38 -20.30 1.68
CA LYS A 524 -3.23 -21.20 1.58
C LYS A 524 -1.95 -20.41 1.44
N SER A 525 -1.09 -20.48 2.46
CA SER A 525 0.31 -20.06 2.35
C SER A 525 1.03 -20.93 1.31
N PHE A 526 1.78 -20.29 0.43
CA PHE A 526 2.51 -20.97 -0.64
C PHE A 526 3.99 -20.58 -0.71
N TYR A 527 4.38 -19.54 0.01
CA TYR A 527 5.76 -19.08 0.08
C TYR A 527 6.05 -18.55 1.48
N GLU A 528 7.15 -19.02 2.05
CA GLU A 528 7.72 -18.52 3.29
C GLU A 528 9.21 -18.37 3.11
N TYR A 529 9.74 -17.18 3.42
CA TYR A 529 11.16 -16.91 3.29
C TYR A 529 11.66 -16.00 4.41
N THR A 530 12.89 -16.25 4.85
CA THR A 530 13.60 -15.41 5.81
C THR A 530 14.86 -14.86 5.16
N TYR A 531 14.92 -13.55 4.99
CA TYR A 531 16.16 -12.83 4.71
C TYR A 531 16.88 -12.59 6.05
N LYS A 532 18.12 -13.04 6.14
CA LYS A 532 18.97 -12.92 7.33
C LYS A 532 20.16 -12.07 7.02
#